data_AF-N6U4G3-F1
#
_entry.id   AF-N6U4G3-F1
#
_cell.length_a   1.000
_cell.length_b   1.000
_cell.length_c   1.000
_cell.angle_alpha   90.00
_cell.angle_beta   90.00
_cell.angle_gamma   90.00
#
_symmetry.space_group_name_H-M   'P 1'
#
loop_
_entity.id
_entity.type
_entity.pdbx_description
1 polymer ?
#
loop_
_entity_poly.entity_id
_entity_poly.type
_entity_poly.pdbx_seq_one_letter_code
_entity_poly.pdbx_strand_id
1 'polypeptide(L)'
;MIAWSPWDRRLCFLLPFLTRIGLWCLRLTKIGGGDPAAFLHVILQDAVSIVGGCIGAIHVPEKWFPGQVDFVLNSHNIMHVLVVAAVWSMHRATALDLHWMAKNNCY
;
A
#
# COMPACT_ATOMS: atom_id res chain seq x y z
N MET A 1 -5.40 -22.76 14.49
CA MET A 1 -4.34 -21.72 14.41
C MET A 1 -4.55 -20.75 15.56
N ILE A 2 -3.76 -20.87 16.63
CA ILE A 2 -3.86 -20.03 17.82
C ILE A 2 -2.72 -19.01 17.70
N ALA A 3 -3.05 -17.73 17.49
CA ALA A 3 -2.06 -16.66 17.57
C ALA A 3 -1.66 -16.51 19.03
N TRP A 4 -0.37 -16.67 19.33
CA TRP A 4 0.15 -16.69 20.70
C TRP A 4 0.24 -15.26 21.26
N SER A 5 0.35 -14.27 20.37
CA SER A 5 0.27 -12.86 20.72
C SER A 5 -0.69 -12.09 19.80
N PRO A 6 -1.35 -11.02 20.30
CA PRO A 6 -2.08 -10.07 19.46
C PRO A 6 -1.22 -9.40 18.37
N TRP A 7 0.11 -9.47 18.51
CA TRP A 7 1.08 -8.91 17.58
C TRP A 7 1.36 -9.81 16.38
N ASP A 8 1.15 -11.13 16.50
CA ASP A 8 1.37 -12.09 15.40
C ASP A 8 0.54 -11.73 14.16
N ARG A 9 -0.68 -11.19 14.37
CA ARG A 9 -1.57 -10.76 13.29
C ARG A 9 -1.15 -9.45 12.62
N ARG A 10 -0.45 -8.58 13.35
CA ARG A 10 0.00 -7.26 12.84
C ARG A 10 1.32 -7.38 12.07
N LEU A 11 2.19 -8.31 12.47
CA LEU A 11 3.43 -8.63 11.78
C LEU A 11 3.20 -9.19 10.36
N CYS A 12 2.07 -9.86 10.12
CA CYS A 12 1.68 -10.32 8.78
C CYS A 12 1.60 -9.17 7.76
N PHE A 13 1.29 -7.94 8.19
CA PHE A 13 1.26 -6.77 7.32
C PHE A 13 2.63 -6.11 7.17
N LEU A 14 3.52 -6.26 8.16
CA LEU A 14 4.86 -5.69 8.13
C LEU A 14 5.71 -6.31 7.00
N LEU A 15 5.61 -7.62 6.80
CA LEU A 15 6.40 -8.32 5.78
C LEU A 15 6.12 -7.79 4.34
N PRO A 16 4.86 -7.63 3.89
CA PRO A 16 4.54 -6.95 2.63
C PRO A 16 5.11 -5.53 2.52
N PHE A 17 5.09 -4.74 3.59
CA PHE A 17 5.66 -3.39 3.55
C PHE A 17 7.19 -3.41 3.39
N LEU A 18 7.87 -4.26 4.15
CA LEU A 18 9.33 -4.37 4.08
C LEU A 18 9.81 -4.85 2.71
N THR A 19 9.11 -5.84 2.13
CA THR A 19 9.43 -6.32 0.78
C THR A 19 9.24 -5.23 -0.27
N ARG A 20 8.17 -4.43 -0.17
CA ARG A 20 7.88 -3.32 -1.09
C ARG A 20 8.90 -2.19 -0.97
N ILE A 21 9.26 -1.79 0.25
CA ILE A 21 10.33 -0.80 0.49
C ILE A 21 11.65 -1.33 -0.08
N GLY A 22 11.97 -2.61 0.10
CA GLY A 22 13.17 -3.23 -0.47
C GLY A 22 13.20 -3.15 -2.01
N LEU A 23 12.09 -3.47 -2.67
CA LEU A 23 11.98 -3.42 -4.14
C LEU A 23 12.04 -1.98 -4.67
N TRP A 24 11.43 -1.03 -3.94
CA TRP A 24 11.55 0.39 -4.23
C TRP A 24 12.99 0.88 -4.12
N CYS A 25 13.69 0.52 -3.04
CA CYS A 25 15.11 0.82 -2.87
C CYS A 25 15.96 0.19 -3.97
N LEU A 26 15.65 -1.04 -4.40
CA LEU A 26 16.35 -1.67 -5.51
C LEU A 26 16.20 -0.87 -6.81
N ARG A 27 15.01 -0.31 -7.09
CA ARG A 27 14.78 0.59 -8.25
C ARG A 27 15.60 1.88 -8.21
N LEU A 28 16.01 2.34 -7.04
CA LEU A 28 16.91 3.49 -6.91
C LEU A 28 18.37 3.14 -7.25
N THR A 29 18.72 1.85 -7.21
CA THR A 29 20.07 1.40 -7.57
C THR A 29 20.21 1.19 -9.08
N LYS A 30 21.45 1.18 -9.57
CA LYS A 30 21.77 0.86 -10.98
C LYS A 30 21.40 -0.58 -11.41
N ILE A 31 21.04 -1.44 -10.46
CA ILE A 31 20.65 -2.83 -10.70
C ILE A 31 19.14 -2.95 -10.92
N GLY A 32 18.35 -2.04 -10.34
CA GLY A 32 16.92 -1.99 -10.54
C GLY A 32 16.55 -1.22 -11.81
N GLY A 33 15.62 -1.78 -12.58
CA GLY A 33 15.01 -1.14 -13.74
C GLY A 33 13.51 -0.94 -13.55
N GLY A 34 12.90 -0.13 -14.40
CA GLY A 34 11.46 0.12 -14.40
C GLY A 34 11.11 1.44 -15.06
N ASP A 35 9.82 1.63 -15.30
CA ASP A 35 9.33 2.87 -15.87
C ASP A 35 9.39 4.01 -14.83
N PRO A 36 9.95 5.20 -15.16
CA PRO A 36 10.00 6.32 -14.23
C PRO A 36 8.61 6.79 -13.77
N ALA A 37 7.56 6.65 -14.59
CA ALA A 37 6.20 6.99 -14.20
C ALA A 37 5.58 5.91 -13.28
N ALA A 38 5.99 4.65 -13.39
CA ALA A 38 5.58 3.59 -12.47
C ALA A 38 6.09 3.84 -11.04
N PHE A 39 7.25 4.47 -10.89
CA PHE A 39 7.87 4.75 -9.60
C PHE A 39 6.99 5.62 -8.68
N LEU A 40 6.34 6.64 -9.24
CA LEU A 40 5.41 7.48 -8.49
C LEU A 40 4.20 6.67 -7.99
N HIS A 41 3.69 5.76 -8.81
CA HIS A 41 2.60 4.88 -8.43
C HIS A 41 2.99 3.89 -7.33
N VAL A 42 4.24 3.41 -7.30
CA VAL A 42 4.77 2.55 -6.23
C VAL A 42 4.82 3.32 -4.90
N ILE A 43 5.36 4.55 -4.91
CA ILE A 43 5.40 5.40 -3.70
C ILE A 43 3.98 5.71 -3.20
N LEU A 44 3.07 6.06 -4.11
CA LEU A 44 1.68 6.37 -3.77
C LEU A 44 0.96 5.16 -3.16
N GLN A 45 1.23 3.95 -3.68
CA GLN A 45 0.72 2.69 -3.15
C GLN A 45 1.12 2.51 -1.68
N ASP A 46 2.39 2.75 -1.34
CA ASP A 46 2.91 2.60 0.03
C ASP A 46 2.37 3.69 0.96
N ALA A 47 2.38 4.95 0.51
CA ALA A 47 1.88 6.08 1.29
C ALA A 47 0.39 5.92 1.65
N VAL A 48 -0.46 5.59 0.67
CA VAL A 48 -1.90 5.38 0.89
C VAL A 48 -2.16 4.18 1.81
N SER A 49 -1.36 3.11 1.70
CA SER A 49 -1.48 1.93 2.57
C SER A 49 -1.11 2.26 4.03
N ILE A 50 -0.06 3.06 4.25
CA ILE A 50 0.35 3.51 5.59
C ILE A 50 -0.75 4.40 6.19
N VAL A 51 -1.25 5.37 5.42
CA VAL A 51 -2.34 6.27 5.86
C VAL A 51 -3.59 5.48 6.23
N GLY A 52 -4.01 4.52 5.39
CA GLY A 52 -5.16 3.66 5.69
C GLY A 52 -4.97 2.83 6.96
N GLY A 53 -3.78 2.26 7.16
CA GLY A 53 -3.43 1.53 8.38
C GLY A 53 -3.43 2.42 9.63
N CYS A 54 -2.91 3.64 9.54
CA CYS A 54 -2.95 4.62 10.63
C CYS A 54 -4.39 5.03 10.96
N ILE A 55 -5.23 5.31 9.96
CA ILE A 55 -6.64 5.68 10.16
C ILE A 55 -7.39 4.56 10.89
N GLY A 56 -7.23 3.31 10.42
CA GLY A 56 -7.84 2.14 11.07
C GLY A 56 -7.30 1.88 12.48
N ALA A 57 -6.03 2.20 12.76
CA ALA A 57 -5.45 2.01 14.09
C ALA A 57 -5.86 3.08 15.11
N ILE A 58 -6.02 4.33 14.66
CA ILE A 58 -6.33 5.49 15.52
C ILE A 58 -7.85 5.64 15.71
N HIS A 59 -8.66 4.91 14.93
CA HIS A 59 -10.13 4.96 15.00
C HIS A 59 -10.66 6.39 14.74
N VAL A 60 -10.06 7.08 13.77
CA VAL A 60 -10.49 8.42 13.31
C VAL A 60 -11.30 8.20 12.03
N PRO A 61 -12.48 8.82 11.82
CA PRO A 61 -13.07 9.95 12.55
C PRO A 61 -14.04 9.59 13.68
N GLU A 62 -14.32 8.31 13.97
CA GLU A 62 -15.31 7.96 15.02
C GLU A 62 -14.90 8.45 16.42
N LYS A 63 -13.60 8.63 16.67
CA LYS A 63 -13.08 9.28 17.89
C LYS A 63 -13.42 10.77 17.99
N TRP A 64 -13.65 11.47 16.88
CA TRP A 64 -13.92 12.92 16.85
C TRP A 64 -15.42 13.24 16.78
N PHE A 65 -16.22 12.36 16.16
CA PHE A 65 -17.68 12.51 16.04
C PHE A 65 -18.41 11.24 16.49
N PRO A 66 -18.47 10.98 17.81
CA PRO A 66 -19.09 9.76 18.33
C PRO A 66 -20.58 9.71 17.95
N GLY A 67 -21.01 8.63 17.27
CA GLY A 67 -22.41 8.39 16.93
C GLY A 67 -22.91 8.98 15.60
N GLN A 68 -22.09 9.76 14.87
CA GLN A 68 -22.49 10.34 13.57
C GLN A 68 -22.01 9.54 12.35
N VAL A 69 -20.92 8.77 12.48
CA VAL A 69 -20.23 8.08 11.38
C VAL A 69 -20.21 6.56 11.54
N ASP A 70 -21.00 6.01 12.47
CA ASP A 70 -20.96 4.58 12.80
C ASP A 70 -21.47 3.70 11.64
N PHE A 71 -22.47 4.17 10.89
CA PHE A 71 -23.04 3.46 9.74
C PHE A 71 -22.27 3.70 8.42
N VAL A 72 -21.76 4.91 8.21
CA VAL A 72 -21.10 5.34 6.96
C VAL A 72 -19.89 6.20 7.33
N LEU A 73 -18.71 5.92 6.73
CA LEU A 73 -17.43 6.58 7.01
C LEU A 73 -16.77 6.27 8.37
N ASN A 74 -17.05 5.11 8.96
CA ASN A 74 -16.20 4.60 10.04
C ASN A 74 -14.75 4.38 9.56
N SER A 75 -13.80 4.40 10.50
CA SER A 75 -12.36 4.27 10.24
C SER A 75 -12.01 3.01 9.45
N HIS A 76 -12.74 1.92 9.70
CA HIS A 76 -12.57 0.63 9.02
C HIS A 76 -12.97 0.68 7.54
N ASN A 77 -14.09 1.32 7.22
CA ASN A 77 -14.59 1.51 5.86
C ASN A 77 -13.65 2.43 5.07
N ILE A 78 -13.16 3.50 5.71
CA ILE A 78 -12.16 4.39 5.10
C ILE A 78 -10.87 3.62 4.82
N MET A 79 -10.41 2.81 5.77
CA MET A 79 -9.25 1.93 5.57
C MET A 79 -9.45 1.02 4.34
N HIS A 80 -10.60 0.35 4.20
CA HIS A 80 -10.89 -0.50 3.03
C HIS A 80 -10.85 0.28 1.72
N VAL A 81 -11.44 1.48 1.66
CA VAL A 81 -11.40 2.33 0.46
C VAL A 81 -9.96 2.70 0.09
N LEU A 82 -9.14 3.05 1.07
CA LEU A 82 -7.73 3.38 0.85
C LEU A 82 -6.92 2.15 0.40
N VAL A 83 -7.21 0.96 0.93
CA VAL A 83 -6.60 -0.29 0.44
C VAL A 83 -6.93 -0.53 -1.03
N VAL A 84 -8.19 -0.33 -1.46
CA VAL A 84 -8.59 -0.44 -2.87
C VAL A 84 -7.83 0.57 -3.74
N ALA A 85 -7.71 1.82 -3.29
CA ALA A 85 -6.95 2.85 -4.01
C ALA A 85 -5.45 2.50 -4.13
N ALA A 86 -4.86 1.92 -3.09
CA ALA A 86 -3.50 1.42 -3.15
C ALA A 86 -3.36 0.29 -4.18
N VAL A 87 -4.23 -0.73 -4.17
CA VAL A 87 -4.20 -1.82 -5.17
C VAL A 87 -4.36 -1.29 -6.59
N TRP A 88 -5.17 -0.26 -6.80
CA TRP A 88 -5.28 0.40 -8.10
C TRP A 88 -3.96 1.05 -8.55
N SER A 89 -3.28 1.75 -7.64
CA SER A 89 -1.95 2.32 -7.92
C SER A 89 -0.92 1.23 -8.24
N MET A 90 -0.98 0.10 -7.52
CA MET A 90 -0.14 -1.08 -7.81
C MET A 90 -0.36 -1.57 -9.24
N HIS A 91 -1.63 -1.75 -9.63
CA HIS A 91 -1.98 -2.21 -10.96
C HIS A 91 -1.45 -1.28 -12.06
N ARG A 92 -1.58 0.04 -11.85
CA ARG A 92 -1.02 1.05 -12.77
C ARG A 92 0.49 0.95 -12.87
N ALA A 93 1.21 0.85 -11.75
CA ALA A 93 2.66 0.68 -11.74
C ALA A 93 3.08 -0.57 -12.52
N THR A 94 2.46 -1.72 -12.23
CA THR A 94 2.75 -2.98 -12.92
C THR A 94 2.49 -2.90 -14.42
N ALA A 95 1.37 -2.30 -14.84
CA ALA A 95 1.06 -2.15 -16.26
C ALA A 95 2.10 -1.29 -17.00
N LEU A 96 2.55 -0.19 -16.37
CA LEU A 96 3.59 0.67 -16.91
C LEU A 96 4.93 -0.05 -17.01
N ASP A 97 5.32 -0.79 -15.98
CA ASP A 97 6.57 -1.56 -16.00
C ASP A 97 6.54 -2.67 -17.05
N LEU A 98 5.41 -3.38 -17.22
CA LEU A 98 5.26 -4.39 -18.27
C LEU A 98 5.39 -3.77 -19.67
N HIS A 99 4.79 -2.60 -19.87
CA HIS A 99 4.89 -1.89 -21.14
C HIS A 99 6.32 -1.40 -21.42
N TRP A 100 7.02 -0.90 -20.38
CA TRP A 100 8.42 -0.54 -20.45
C TRP A 100 9.31 -1.75 -20.78
N MET A 101 9.08 -2.89 -20.14
CA MET A 101 9.78 -4.14 -20.44
C MET A 101 9.52 -4.62 -21.87
N ALA A 102 8.29 -4.51 -22.37
CA ALA A 102 7.94 -4.90 -23.73
C ALA A 102 8.57 -3.99 -24.80
N LYS A 103 8.80 -2.71 -24.47
CA LYS A 103 9.42 -1.74 -25.39
C LYS A 103 10.95 -1.80 -25.38
N ASN A 104 11.56 -2.13 -24.25
CA ASN A 104 13.00 -2.29 -24.17
C ASN A 104 13.41 -3.63 -24.75
N ASN A 105 13.92 -3.63 -25.98
CA ASN A 105 14.63 -4.78 -26.51
C ASN A 105 15.93 -4.92 -25.70
N CYS A 106 15.93 -5.84 -24.75
CA CYS A 106 17.16 -6.32 -24.12
C CYS A 106 17.93 -7.12 -25.19
N TYR A 107 19.00 -6.53 -25.73
CA TYR A 107 20.00 -7.25 -26.55
C TYR A 107 20.99 -7.98 -25.66
#